data_AF-A0A353C7F4-F1
#
_entry.id   AF-A0A353C7F4-F1
#
_cell.length_a   1.000
_cell.length_b   1.000
_cell.length_c   1.000
_cell.angle_alpha   90.00
_cell.angle_beta   90.00
_cell.angle_gamma   90.00
#
_symmetry.space_group_name_H-M   'P 1'
#
loop_
_entity.id
_entity.type
_entity.pdbx_description
1 polymer ?
#
loop_
_entity_poly.entity_id
_entity_poly.type
_entity_poly.pdbx_seq_one_letter_code
_entity_poly.pdbx_strand_id
1 'polypeptide(L)'
;MRNNLLRTTILIATAVSILSIEAFASPGPTLQARSTSALERFLRTELFFGLSKPDGSEVTDEEWIQFLDDVVSPAFPKGYTILLAEGRYQDSSGRTIAEN
;
A
#
# COMPACT_ATOMS: atom_id res chain seq x y z
N MET A 1 -20.92 39.99 -7.08
CA MET A 1 -22.05 39.17 -6.56
C MET A 1 -22.37 38.06 -7.56
N ARG A 2 -21.86 36.83 -7.36
CA ARG A 2 -22.63 35.56 -7.34
C ARG A 2 -21.67 34.41 -7.02
N ASN A 3 -21.79 33.89 -5.80
CA ASN A 3 -21.21 32.62 -5.35
C ASN A 3 -21.89 31.45 -6.09
N ASN A 4 -21.33 30.24 -5.96
CA ASN A 4 -22.01 28.93 -5.79
C ASN A 4 -20.97 27.80 -6.09
N LEU A 5 -20.06 27.43 -5.18
CA LEU A 5 -20.26 26.44 -4.09
C LEU A 5 -21.06 25.20 -4.53
N LEU A 6 -20.44 24.29 -5.30
CA LEU A 6 -20.90 22.91 -5.42
C LEU A 6 -20.32 22.12 -4.26
N ARG A 7 -21.12 22.03 -3.19
CA ARG A 7 -20.82 21.27 -1.98
C ARG A 7 -20.96 19.78 -2.31
N THR A 8 -19.85 19.07 -2.17
CA THR A 8 -19.69 17.61 -2.26
C THR A 8 -20.68 16.88 -1.36
N THR A 9 -21.62 16.14 -1.95
CA THR A 9 -22.53 15.25 -1.26
C THR A 9 -21.80 13.94 -0.92
N ILE A 10 -21.31 13.81 0.32
CA ILE A 10 -20.84 12.52 0.85
C ILE A 10 -22.05 11.80 1.43
N LEU A 11 -22.50 10.74 0.75
CA LEU A 11 -23.50 9.81 1.26
C LEU A 11 -22.83 8.89 2.30
N ILE A 12 -23.08 9.15 3.59
CA ILE A 12 -22.77 8.20 4.66
C ILE A 12 -23.99 7.26 4.78
N ALA A 13 -23.89 6.06 4.22
CA ALA A 13 -24.88 5.02 4.43
C ALA A 13 -24.45 4.15 5.61
N THR A 14 -25.04 4.40 6.78
CA THR A 14 -25.00 3.50 7.94
C THR A 14 -26.04 2.40 7.79
N ALA A 15 -25.67 1.15 8.04
CA ALA A 15 -26.57 0.13 8.55
C ALA A 15 -25.78 -0.87 9.38
N VAL A 16 -25.70 -0.60 10.68
CA VAL A 16 -25.28 -1.56 11.70
C VAL A 16 -26.52 -2.39 12.06
N SER A 17 -26.46 -3.69 11.82
CA SER A 17 -27.43 -4.65 12.34
C SER A 17 -26.70 -5.59 13.30
N ILE A 18 -26.85 -5.34 14.59
CA ILE A 18 -26.40 -6.23 15.67
C ILE A 18 -27.49 -7.26 15.89
N LEU A 19 -27.18 -8.53 15.65
CA LEU A 19 -27.97 -9.65 16.17
C LEU A 19 -27.23 -10.22 17.39
N SER A 20 -27.77 -9.95 18.57
CA SER A 20 -27.34 -10.55 19.83
C SER A 20 -27.69 -12.04 19.82
N ILE A 21 -26.70 -12.91 19.96
CA ILE A 21 -26.92 -14.32 20.29
C ILE A 21 -26.54 -14.49 21.76
N GLU A 22 -27.53 -14.87 22.56
CA GLU A 22 -27.35 -15.15 23.98
C GLU A 22 -26.54 -16.44 24.16
N ALA A 23 -25.51 -16.36 25.01
CA ALA A 23 -24.58 -17.44 25.27
C ALA A 23 -25.21 -18.51 26.19
N PHE A 24 -25.34 -19.74 25.71
CA PHE A 24 -25.50 -20.90 26.59
C PHE A 24 -24.15 -21.25 27.21
N ALA A 25 -23.91 -20.80 28.44
CA ALA A 25 -22.75 -21.20 29.22
C ALA A 25 -22.91 -22.66 29.67
N SER A 26 -22.19 -23.57 29.01
CA SER A 26 -21.96 -24.94 29.52
C SER A 26 -20.55 -25.00 30.12
N PRO A 27 -20.37 -25.35 31.41
CA PRO A 27 -19.04 -25.52 31.99
C PRO A 27 -18.48 -26.90 31.56
N GLY A 28 -18.09 -27.00 30.30
CA GLY A 28 -17.34 -28.13 29.73
C GLY A 28 -15.83 -27.84 29.73
N PRO A 29 -14.97 -28.87 29.57
CA PRO A 29 -13.56 -28.82 29.94
C PRO A 29 -12.87 -27.59 29.37
N THR A 30 -12.15 -26.86 30.22
CA THR A 30 -11.24 -25.78 29.81
C THR A 30 -10.27 -26.34 28.78
N LEU A 31 -10.60 -26.17 27.51
CA LEU A 31 -9.64 -26.25 26.43
C LEU A 31 -8.61 -25.18 26.78
N GLN A 32 -7.43 -25.62 27.20
CA GLN A 32 -6.28 -24.74 27.22
C GLN A 32 -6.23 -24.10 25.84
N ALA A 33 -6.52 -22.80 25.79
CA ALA A 33 -6.33 -22.02 24.60
C ALA A 33 -4.83 -22.12 24.32
N ARG A 34 -4.46 -23.08 23.49
CA ARG A 34 -3.11 -23.21 22.96
C ARG A 34 -2.89 -21.89 22.27
N SER A 35 -2.08 -21.05 22.89
CA SER A 35 -1.84 -19.70 22.45
C SER A 35 -1.47 -19.78 20.98
N THR A 36 -2.36 -19.34 20.11
CA THR A 36 -2.07 -19.15 18.68
C THR A 36 -1.20 -17.90 18.59
N SER A 37 0.00 -17.96 19.16
CA SER A 37 0.97 -16.87 19.15
C SER A 37 2.29 -17.39 18.59
N ALA A 38 2.20 -18.16 17.52
CA ALA A 38 3.25 -18.22 16.51
C ALA A 38 2.64 -17.69 15.21
N LEU A 39 2.05 -16.49 15.25
CA LEU A 39 1.94 -15.68 14.05
C LEU A 39 3.39 -15.33 13.69
N GLU A 40 3.96 -16.08 12.75
CA GLU A 40 5.21 -15.70 12.09
C GLU A 40 5.09 -14.24 11.67
N ARG A 41 6.01 -13.40 12.13
CA ARG A 41 5.96 -11.97 11.82
C ARG A 41 6.28 -11.80 10.34
N PHE A 42 5.26 -11.47 9.55
CA PHE A 42 5.45 -11.07 8.16
C PHE A 42 5.97 -9.63 8.11
N LEU A 43 7.17 -9.46 7.55
CA LEU A 43 7.76 -8.16 7.26
C LEU A 43 7.89 -8.02 5.74
N ARG A 44 7.38 -6.92 5.19
CA ARG A 44 7.49 -6.58 3.77
C ARG A 44 8.16 -5.21 3.64
N THR A 45 9.15 -5.14 2.76
CA THR A 45 9.78 -3.88 2.34
C THR A 45 9.41 -3.63 0.89
N GLU A 46 8.95 -2.41 0.59
CA GLU A 46 8.65 -1.97 -0.78
C GLU A 46 9.48 -0.72 -1.07
N LEU A 47 10.11 -0.69 -2.23
CA LEU A 47 10.93 0.42 -2.70
C LEU A 47 10.32 0.93 -4.00
N PHE A 48 10.11 2.24 -4.08
CA PHE A 48 9.56 2.91 -5.25
C PHE A 48 10.65 3.76 -5.89
N PHE A 49 10.81 3.63 -7.19
CA PHE A 49 11.83 4.33 -7.97
C PHE A 49 11.15 5.07 -9.10
N GLY A 50 11.37 6.38 -9.18
CA GLY A 50 11.01 7.16 -10.38
C GLY A 50 12.16 7.10 -11.39
N LEU A 51 11.82 7.10 -12.67
CA LEU A 51 12.79 6.99 -13.77
C LEU A 51 13.18 8.36 -14.34
N SER A 52 12.58 9.46 -13.88
CA SER A 52 12.95 10.81 -14.31
C SER A 52 14.29 11.28 -13.72
N LYS A 53 15.20 11.78 -14.57
CA LYS A 53 16.49 12.37 -14.17
C LYS A 53 16.40 13.91 -14.08
N PRO A 54 17.30 14.57 -13.32
CA PRO A 54 17.30 16.03 -13.18
C PRO A 54 17.51 16.82 -14.48
N ASP A 55 18.15 16.21 -15.47
CA ASP A 55 18.36 16.81 -16.79
C ASP A 55 17.15 16.66 -17.73
N GLY A 56 16.08 16.02 -17.26
CA GLY A 56 14.84 15.77 -18.00
C GLY A 56 14.87 14.52 -18.88
N SER A 57 15.98 13.77 -18.89
CA SER A 57 16.00 12.43 -19.51
C SER A 57 15.38 11.38 -18.58
N GLU A 58 15.03 10.22 -19.14
CA GLU A 58 14.59 9.06 -18.37
C GLU A 58 15.73 8.06 -18.19
N VAL A 59 15.66 7.25 -17.14
CA VAL A 59 16.51 6.06 -16.94
C VAL A 59 16.19 5.07 -18.04
N THR A 60 17.20 4.62 -18.77
CA THR A 60 17.02 3.61 -19.82
C THR A 60 16.86 2.21 -19.22
N ASP A 61 16.32 1.28 -20.00
CA ASP A 61 16.20 -0.12 -19.59
C ASP A 61 17.56 -0.73 -19.20
N GLU A 62 18.63 -0.40 -19.94
CA GLU A 62 19.98 -0.86 -19.64
C GLU A 62 20.52 -0.29 -18.33
N GLU A 63 20.31 1.01 -18.07
CA GLU A 63 20.70 1.64 -16.82
C GLU A 63 19.92 1.07 -15.63
N TRP A 64 18.63 0.80 -15.82
CA TRP A 64 17.78 0.17 -14.82
C TRP A 64 18.26 -1.25 -14.48
N ILE A 65 18.54 -2.07 -15.49
CA ILE A 65 19.08 -3.42 -15.30
C ILE A 65 20.43 -3.37 -14.59
N GLN A 66 21.32 -2.45 -14.99
CA GLN A 66 22.63 -2.32 -14.34
C GLN A 66 22.49 -1.93 -12.85
N PHE A 67 21.57 -1.02 -12.53
CA PHE A 67 21.27 -0.66 -11.14
C PHE A 67 20.75 -1.84 -10.32
N LEU A 68 19.85 -2.64 -10.90
CA LEU A 68 19.33 -3.84 -10.26
C LEU A 68 20.45 -4.84 -9.96
N ASP A 69 21.35 -5.07 -10.90
CA ASP A 69 22.45 -6.03 -10.76
C ASP A 69 23.50 -5.57 -9.74
N ASP A 70 23.88 -4.29 -9.79
CA ASP A 70 24.98 -3.77 -8.97
C ASP A 70 24.56 -3.39 -7.55
N VAL A 71 23.29 -3.00 -7.34
CA VAL A 71 22.83 -2.41 -6.07
C VAL A 71 21.73 -3.24 -5.41
N VAL A 72 20.67 -3.57 -6.14
CA VAL A 72 19.49 -4.20 -5.53
C VAL A 72 19.73 -5.69 -5.26
N SER A 73 20.21 -6.44 -6.25
CA SER A 73 20.44 -7.88 -6.14
C SER A 73 21.41 -8.26 -5.00
N PRO A 74 22.53 -7.53 -4.76
CA PRO A 74 23.40 -7.79 -3.60
C PRO A 74 22.73 -7.50 -2.25
N ALA A 75 21.84 -6.49 -2.18
CA ALA A 75 21.12 -6.15 -0.95
C ALA A 75 19.99 -7.14 -0.62
N PHE A 76 19.43 -7.80 -1.64
CA PHE A 76 18.34 -8.78 -1.51
C PHE A 76 18.75 -10.16 -2.06
N PRO A 77 19.74 -10.85 -1.44
CA PRO A 77 20.30 -12.11 -1.96
C PRO A 77 19.33 -13.30 -1.93
N LYS A 78 18.17 -13.15 -1.30
CA LYS A 78 17.09 -14.15 -1.30
C LYS A 78 16.07 -13.92 -2.42
N GLY A 79 16.28 -12.89 -3.25
CA GLY A 79 15.40 -12.52 -4.34
C GLY A 79 14.45 -11.39 -3.97
N TYR A 80 13.87 -10.80 -5.01
CA TYR A 80 12.87 -9.74 -4.95
C TYR A 80 11.95 -9.86 -6.18
N THR A 81 10.91 -9.04 -6.23
CA THR A 81 10.00 -8.96 -7.37
C THR A 81 9.87 -7.51 -7.79
N ILE A 82 9.87 -7.28 -9.10
CA ILE A 82 9.66 -5.95 -9.68
C ILE A 82 8.20 -5.83 -10.08
N LEU A 83 7.58 -4.72 -9.72
CA LEU A 83 6.25 -4.34 -10.17
C LEU A 83 6.36 -3.05 -10.97
N LEU A 84 5.91 -3.08 -12.23
CA LEU A 84 5.78 -1.88 -13.05
C LEU A 84 4.52 -1.12 -12.63
N ALA A 85 4.66 0.17 -12.35
CA ALA A 85 3.57 1.02 -11.92
C ALA A 85 3.69 2.40 -12.57
N GLU A 86 2.55 2.98 -12.93
CA GLU A 86 2.46 4.36 -13.40
C GLU A 86 1.91 5.24 -12.26
N GLY A 87 2.65 6.29 -11.90
CA GLY A 87 2.30 7.22 -10.84
C GLY A 87 1.70 8.52 -11.38
N ARG A 88 0.77 9.12 -10.65
CA ARG A 88 0.35 10.51 -10.87
C ARG A 88 0.10 11.17 -9.53
N TYR A 89 0.73 12.31 -9.28
CA TYR A 89 0.49 13.10 -8.06
C TYR A 89 0.13 14.55 -8.41
N GLN A 90 -0.46 15.26 -7.46
CA GLN A 90 -0.74 16.69 -7.61
C GLN A 90 0.31 17.49 -6.84
N ASP A 91 0.98 18.42 -7.52
CA ASP A 91 1.94 19.32 -6.88
C ASP A 91 1.23 20.41 -6.06
N SER A 92 2.01 21.19 -5.31
CA SER A 92 1.47 22.27 -4.47
C SER A 92 0.73 23.37 -5.24
N SER A 93 0.91 23.47 -6.56
CA SER A 93 0.21 24.41 -7.44
C SER A 93 -1.13 23.86 -7.98
N GLY A 94 -1.46 22.60 -7.65
CA GLY A 94 -2.66 21.92 -8.14
C GLY A 94 -2.46 21.22 -9.49
N ARG A 95 -1.25 21.20 -10.04
CA ARG A 95 -0.96 20.55 -11.31
C ARG A 95 -0.70 19.05 -11.10
N THR A 96 -1.36 18.21 -11.88
CA THR A 96 -1.08 16.76 -11.90
C THR A 96 0.20 16.49 -12.67
N ILE A 97 1.18 15.90 -12.00
CA ILE A 97 2.43 15.40 -12.56
C ILE A 97 2.32 13.89 -12.73
N ALA A 98 2.75 13.38 -13.88
CA ALA A 98 2.93 11.95 -14.10
C ALA A 98 4.35 11.56 -13.64
N GLU A 99 4.45 10.42 -12.97
CA GLU A 99 5.70 9.77 -12.63
C GLU A 99 5.75 8.46 -13.43
N ASN A 100 6.86 8.28 -14.14
CA ASN A 100 7.21 7.09 -14.90
C ASN A 100 8.52 6.53 -14.34
#